data_AF-A0A7C2Q8Y1-F1
#
_entry.id   AF-A0A7C2Q8Y1-F1
#
_cell.length_a   1.000
_cell.length_b   1.000
_cell.length_c   1.000
_cell.angle_alpha   90.00
_cell.angle_beta   90.00
_cell.angle_gamma   90.00
#
_symmetry.space_group_name_H-M   'P 1'
#
loop_
_entity.id
_entity.type
_entity.pdbx_description
1 polymer ?
#
loop_
_entity_poly.entity_id
_entity_poly.type
_entity_poly.pdbx_seq_one_letter_code
_entity_poly.pdbx_strand_id
1 'polypeptide(L)'
;MAKTNPKLTFEQAMKRLDEIVAAIESGQIGIEESIARYEEAMQLAGHCRAILDQAEQRIKKIQLNAAGRLQTMPLEPLPEQAAEDEEDE
;
A
#
# COMPACT_ATOMS: atom_id res chain seq x y z
N MET A 1 9.19 9.99 -20.02
CA MET A 1 9.70 9.52 -18.71
C MET A 1 8.71 9.98 -17.65
N ALA A 2 7.87 9.06 -17.16
CA ALA A 2 6.84 9.41 -16.18
C ALA A 2 7.51 9.82 -14.87
N LYS A 3 7.28 11.05 -14.43
CA LYS A 3 7.69 11.53 -13.11
C LYS A 3 6.87 10.75 -12.08
N THR A 4 7.37 9.62 -11.61
CA THR A 4 6.88 8.97 -10.40
C THR A 4 7.16 9.93 -9.26
N ASN A 5 6.15 10.73 -8.92
CA ASN A 5 6.20 11.58 -7.73
C ASN A 5 6.53 10.64 -6.55
N PRO A 6 7.70 10.79 -5.90
CA PRO A 6 8.11 9.82 -4.90
C PRO A 6 7.12 9.93 -3.74
N LYS A 7 6.30 8.89 -3.56
CA LYS A 7 5.51 8.74 -2.34
C LYS A 7 6.50 8.80 -1.16
N LEU A 8 6.16 9.59 -0.14
CA LEU A 8 7.00 9.77 1.06
C LEU A 8 7.43 8.41 1.62
N THR A 9 8.66 8.30 2.09
CA THR A 9 9.07 7.13 2.87
C THR A 9 8.36 7.12 4.23
N PHE A 10 8.36 5.99 4.93
CA PHE A 10 7.78 5.89 6.27
C PHE A 10 8.39 6.91 7.23
N GLU A 11 9.72 7.01 7.26
CA GLU A 11 10.43 7.97 8.12
C GLU A 11 10.10 9.42 7.78
N GLN A 12 9.99 9.75 6.49
CA GLN A 12 9.62 11.09 6.05
C GLN A 12 8.18 11.43 6.45
N ALA A 13 7.25 10.48 6.30
CA ALA A 13 5.87 10.67 6.70
C ALA A 13 5.73 10.83 8.22
N MET A 14 6.45 10.03 9.01
CA MET A 14 6.51 10.16 10.46
C MET A 14 7.09 11.51 10.90
N LYS A 15 8.22 11.94 10.33
CA LYS A 15 8.81 13.25 10.63
C LYS A 15 7.83 14.39 10.36
N ARG A 16 7.09 14.30 9.25
CA ARG A 16 6.08 15.30 8.91
C ARG A 16 4.90 15.30 9.91
N LEU A 17 4.49 14.12 10.37
CA LEU A 17 3.46 13.96 11.38
C LEU A 17 3.86 14.60 12.70
N ASP A 18 5.11 14.42 13.15
CA ASP A 18 5.66 15.06 14.35
C ASP A 18 5.68 16.59 14.22
N GLU A 19 6.07 17.12 13.05
CA GLU A 19 6.04 18.56 12.77
C GLU A 19 4.61 19.14 12.85
N ILE A 20 3.62 18.40 12.34
CA ILE A 20 2.22 18.80 12.40
C ILE A 20 1.71 18.80 13.84
N VAL A 21 1.98 17.74 14.61
CA VAL A 21 1.58 17.65 16.01
C VAL A 21 2.18 18.80 16.81
N ALA A 22 3.48 19.05 16.66
CA ALA A 22 4.16 20.16 17.33
C ALA A 22 3.53 21.53 16.97
N ALA A 23 3.14 21.73 15.70
CA ALA A 23 2.47 22.95 15.28
C ALA A 23 1.09 23.12 15.92
N ILE A 24 0.29 22.06 16.00
CA ILE A 24 -1.04 22.08 16.64
C ILE A 24 -0.90 22.32 18.15
N GLU A 25 0.00 21.59 18.82
CA GLU A 25 0.24 21.70 20.25
C GLU A 25 0.81 23.06 20.67
N SER A 26 1.53 23.74 19.77
CA SER A 26 2.04 25.09 20.04
C SER A 26 0.93 26.11 20.29
N GLY A 27 -0.29 25.86 19.78
CA GLY A 27 -1.42 26.78 19.86
C GLY A 27 -1.23 28.10 19.08
N GLN A 28 -0.18 28.20 18.26
CA GLN A 28 0.15 29.42 17.50
C GLN A 28 -0.57 29.48 16.14
N ILE A 29 -1.20 28.39 15.72
CA ILE A 29 -1.92 28.32 14.44
C ILE A 29 -3.42 28.58 14.64
N GLY A 30 -4.03 29.23 13.66
CA GLY A 30 -5.47 29.49 13.64
C GLY A 30 -6.30 28.20 13.51
N ILE A 31 -7.61 28.30 13.74
CA ILE A 31 -8.54 27.15 13.68
C ILE A 31 -8.56 26.54 12.27
N GLU A 32 -8.66 27.37 11.23
CA GLU A 32 -8.67 26.89 9.83
C GLU A 32 -7.38 26.14 9.48
N GLU A 33 -6.24 26.68 9.91
CA GLU A 33 -4.95 26.02 9.70
C GLU A 33 -4.83 24.74 10.52
N SER A 34 -5.34 24.72 11.77
CA SER A 34 -5.38 23.52 12.60
C SER A 34 -6.17 22.38 11.93
N ILE A 35 -7.30 22.70 11.30
CA ILE A 35 -8.11 21.73 10.56
C ILE A 35 -7.32 21.21 9.35
N ALA A 36 -6.72 22.09 8.56
CA ALA A 36 -5.93 21.68 7.40
C ALA A 36 -4.73 20.78 7.79
N ARG A 37 -4.03 21.12 8.87
CA ARG A 37 -2.93 20.30 9.41
C ARG A 37 -3.42 18.95 9.92
N TYR A 38 -4.58 18.90 10.57
CA TYR A 38 -5.18 17.65 11.02
C TYR A 38 -5.54 16.73 9.84
N GLU A 39 -6.13 17.27 8.76
CA GLU A 39 -6.41 16.50 7.55
C GLU A 39 -5.13 15.94 6.92
N GLU A 40 -4.06 16.73 6.85
CA GLU A 40 -2.74 16.28 6.40
C GLU A 40 -2.22 15.13 7.29
N ALA A 41 -2.30 15.26 8.61
CA ALA A 41 -1.89 14.23 9.56
C ALA A 41 -2.66 12.92 9.36
N MET A 42 -3.97 12.98 9.10
CA MET A 42 -4.79 11.80 8.82
C MET A 42 -4.37 11.09 7.52
N GLN A 43 -4.04 11.84 6.48
CA GLN A 43 -3.52 11.28 5.23
C GLN A 43 -2.16 10.60 5.44
N LEU A 44 -1.26 11.24 6.18
CA LEU A 44 0.05 10.70 6.51
C LEU A 44 -0.06 9.43 7.37
N ALA A 45 -0.96 9.42 8.36
CA ALA A 45 -1.22 8.24 9.18
C ALA A 45 -1.71 7.05 8.34
N GLY A 46 -2.64 7.29 7.41
CA GLY A 46 -3.11 6.27 6.47
C GLY A 46 -1.99 5.74 5.56
N HIS A 47 -1.11 6.63 5.10
CA HIS A 47 0.05 6.25 4.29
C HIS A 47 1.06 5.40 5.08
N CYS A 48 1.40 5.80 6.31
CA CYS A 48 2.24 5.01 7.21
C CYS A 48 1.65 3.61 7.44
N ARG A 49 0.34 3.53 7.67
CA ARG A 49 -0.36 2.25 7.85
C ARG A 49 -0.20 1.35 6.61
N ALA A 50 -0.42 1.90 5.42
CA ALA A 50 -0.28 1.15 4.18
C ALA A 50 1.14 0.61 3.97
N ILE A 51 2.18 1.38 4.33
CA ILE A 51 3.57 0.91 4.25
C ILE A 51 3.79 -0.27 5.21
N LEU A 52 3.31 -0.18 6.45
CA LEU A 52 3.44 -1.24 7.43
C LEU A 52 2.70 -2.52 7.01
N ASP A 53 1.47 -2.40 6.50
CA ASP A 53 0.70 -3.54 6.01
C ASP A 53 1.42 -4.23 4.83
N GLN A 54 2.02 -3.46 3.91
CA GLN A 54 2.83 -4.02 2.83
C GLN A 54 4.08 -4.73 3.35
N ALA A 55 4.77 -4.17 4.34
CA ALA A 55 5.93 -4.80 4.96
C ALA A 55 5.56 -6.12 5.63
N GLU A 56 4.45 -6.14 6.39
CA GLU A 56 3.93 -7.34 7.04
C GLU A 56 3.59 -8.45 6.03
N GLN A 57 2.91 -8.11 4.92
CA GLN A 57 2.60 -9.06 3.86
C GLN A 57 3.86 -9.67 3.24
N ARG A 58 4.91 -8.87 3.03
CA ARG A 58 6.20 -9.36 2.51
C ARG A 58 6.86 -10.33 3.48
N ILE A 59 6.86 -10.02 4.79
CA ILE A 59 7.40 -10.90 5.83
C ILE A 59 6.63 -12.23 5.84
N LYS A 60 5.29 -12.19 5.83
CA LYS A 60 4.45 -13.40 5.80
C LYS A 60 4.79 -14.29 4.60
N LYS A 61 4.94 -13.72 3.39
CA LYS A 61 5.32 -14.48 2.20
C LYS A 61 6.68 -15.17 2.36
N ILE A 62 7.68 -14.51 2.96
CA ILE A 62 9.00 -15.10 3.23
C ILE A 62 8.89 -16.24 4.25
N GLN A 63 8.09 -16.08 5.30
CA GLN A 63 7.88 -17.12 6.32
C GLN A 63 7.16 -18.36 5.77
N LEU A 64 6.13 -18.18 4.92
CA LEU A 64 5.48 -19.31 4.24
C LEU A 64 6.49 -20.11 3.39
N ASN A 65 7.42 -19.42 2.72
CA ASN A 65 8.47 -20.06 1.94
C ASN A 65 9.50 -20.80 2.83
N ALA A 66 9.90 -20.20 3.95
CA ALA A 66 10.88 -20.77 4.88
C ALA A 66 10.32 -21.95 5.71
N ALA A 67 9.01 -21.98 5.96
CA ALA A 67 8.32 -23.08 6.64
C ALA A 67 8.04 -24.30 5.72
N GLY A 68 8.55 -24.29 4.48
CA GLY A 68 8.61 -25.48 3.63
C GLY A 68 7.32 -25.88 2.91
N ARG A 69 6.32 -24.99 2.75
CA ARG A 69 5.17 -25.25 1.86
C ARG A 69 5.10 -24.23 0.72
N LEU A 70 5.22 -24.75 -0.50
CA LEU A 70 4.86 -24.05 -1.73
C LEU A 70 3.35 -23.84 -1.76
N GLN A 71 2.90 -22.59 -1.97
CA GLN A 71 1.57 -22.34 -2.50
C GLN A 71 1.70 -22.13 -4.02
N THR A 72 1.27 -23.13 -4.77
CA THR A 72 0.94 -22.96 -6.19
C THR A 72 -0.37 -22.17 -6.24
N MET A 73 -0.35 -20.96 -6.78
CA MET A 73 -1.60 -20.38 -7.29
C MET A 73 -2.05 -21.27 -8.46
N PRO A 74 -3.31 -21.73 -8.51
CA PRO A 74 -3.82 -22.43 -9.68
C PRO A 74 -3.64 -21.51 -10.90
N LEU A 75 -2.84 -21.95 -11.87
CA LEU A 75 -2.81 -21.30 -13.18
C LEU A 75 -4.17 -21.60 -13.82
N GLU A 76 -4.98 -20.57 -14.07
CA GLU A 76 -6.21 -20.77 -14.84
C GLU A 76 -5.88 -21.47 -16.16
N PRO A 77 -6.65 -22.50 -16.57
CA PRO A 77 -6.40 -23.18 -17.82
C PRO A 77 -6.50 -22.16 -18.96
N LEU A 78 -5.46 -22.14 -19.80
CA LEU A 78 -5.48 -21.39 -21.05
C LEU A 78 -6.69 -21.86 -21.88
N PRO A 79 -7.39 -20.93 -22.57
CA PRO A 79 -8.56 -21.30 -23.36
C PRO A 79 -8.14 -22.32 -24.42
N GLU A 80 -8.81 -23.47 -24.40
CA GLU A 80 -8.65 -24.53 -25.40
C GLU A 80 -9.14 -23.99 -26.74
N GLN A 81 -8.21 -23.56 -27.59
CA GLN A 81 -8.50 -23.23 -28.97
C GLN A 81 -8.16 -24.43 -29.86
N ALA A 82 -9.26 -25.03 -30.35
CA ALA A 82 -9.45 -25.67 -31.65
C ALA A 82 -8.75 -27.02 -31.94
N ALA A 83 -9.56 -28.06 -32.03
CA ALA A 83 -9.63 -28.99 -33.16
C ALA A 83 -11.12 -29.41 -33.25
N GLU A 84 -11.90 -28.81 -34.15
CA GLU A 84 -12.10 -29.25 -35.53
C GLU A 84 -12.68 -30.68 -35.62
N ASP A 85 -13.83 -30.73 -36.29
CA ASP A 85 -14.45 -31.85 -37.00
C ASP A 85 -15.14 -32.96 -36.17
N GLU A 86 -16.47 -32.98 -36.20
CA GLU A 86 -17.17 -33.90 -37.12
C GLU A 86 -18.69 -33.59 -37.15
N GLU A 87 -19.17 -33.40 -38.38
CA GLU A 87 -20.56 -33.48 -38.80
C GLU A 87 -21.13 -34.86 -38.46
N ASP A 88 -22.38 -34.96 -37.98
CA ASP A 88 -23.45 -35.65 -38.72
C ASP A 88 -24.76 -35.74 -37.90
N GLU A 89 -25.83 -35.34 -38.60
CA GLU A 89 -27.27 -35.66 -38.49
C GLU A 89 -28.07 -35.44 -37.18
#